data_AF-A0A9N9JI78-F1
#
_entry.id   AF-A0A9N9JI78-F1
#
_cell.length_a   1.000
_cell.length_b   1.000
_cell.length_c   1.000
_cell.angle_alpha   90.00
_cell.angle_beta   90.00
_cell.angle_gamma   90.00
#
_symmetry.space_group_name_H-M   'P 1'
#
loop_
_entity.id
_entity.type
_entity.pdbx_description
1 polymer ?
#
loop_
_entity_poly.entity_id
_entity_poly.type
_entity_poly.pdbx_seq_one_letter_code
_entity_poly.pdbx_strand_id
1 'polypeptide(L)'
;KLFIRGIDIVKKGKSKYFKNVCEKVMRKIVDMNNEMGVFDTVLSMIESNMKMNEFANRMLKRDIKIEEGERFDYYIIKHPDRNAKIHQKMVLVKYFDDKKMKIDMKYYIKTLIGTLAHFINHYDQFQTNNIDYKKRDETSQKNAEKFLRDYVTMIDDRMTSYDIRDFFLIPASTKRINLKQENGGREK
;
A
#
# COMPACT_ATOMS: atom_id res chain seq x y z
N LYS A 1 0.93 -18.43 -25.32
CA LYS A 1 1.11 -19.58 -24.39
C LYS A 1 2.59 -19.71 -24.10
N LEU A 2 3.02 -19.69 -22.83
CA LEU A 2 4.45 -19.84 -22.47
C LEU A 2 4.92 -21.24 -22.88
N PHE A 3 6.02 -21.29 -23.62
CA PHE A 3 6.66 -22.55 -23.98
C PHE A 3 7.70 -22.89 -22.92
N ILE A 4 7.45 -23.97 -22.17
CA ILE A 4 8.22 -24.35 -20.98
C ILE A 4 8.65 -25.82 -21.18
N ARG A 5 9.95 -26.09 -21.29
CA ARG A 5 10.50 -27.45 -21.47
C ARG A 5 11.71 -27.70 -20.57
N GLY A 6 11.89 -28.93 -20.11
CA GLY A 6 13.09 -29.36 -19.36
C GLY A 6 13.20 -28.89 -17.92
N ILE A 7 12.32 -27.99 -17.47
CA ILE A 7 12.33 -27.40 -16.12
C ILE A 7 11.45 -28.18 -15.15
N ASP A 8 11.80 -28.14 -13.87
CA ASP A 8 11.14 -28.91 -12.80
C ASP A 8 9.63 -28.67 -12.72
N ILE A 9 9.16 -27.48 -13.10
CA ILE A 9 7.73 -27.11 -13.13
C ILE A 9 6.86 -28.07 -13.96
N VAL A 10 7.39 -28.65 -15.06
CA VAL A 10 6.64 -29.57 -15.93
C VAL A 10 6.76 -31.04 -15.51
N LYS A 11 7.58 -31.35 -14.50
CA LYS A 11 7.77 -32.74 -14.03
C LYS A 11 6.57 -33.19 -13.18
N LYS A 12 6.18 -34.47 -13.30
CA LYS A 12 4.98 -35.02 -12.62
C LYS A 12 5.10 -35.04 -11.09
N GLY A 13 6.31 -35.22 -10.54
CA GLY A 13 6.55 -35.36 -9.09
C GLY A 13 6.67 -34.06 -8.27
N LYS A 14 6.35 -32.89 -8.83
CA LYS A 14 6.39 -31.62 -8.08
C LYS A 14 5.03 -31.24 -7.54
N SER A 15 5.02 -30.59 -6.36
CA SER A 15 3.79 -30.15 -5.70
C SER A 15 3.01 -29.14 -6.56
N LYS A 16 1.68 -29.16 -6.42
CA LYS A 16 0.79 -28.22 -7.12
C LYS A 16 1.13 -26.77 -6.78
N TYR A 17 1.44 -26.51 -5.51
CA TYR A 17 1.90 -25.20 -5.04
C TYR A 17 3.18 -24.74 -5.76
N PHE A 18 4.20 -25.60 -5.85
CA PHE A 18 5.45 -25.28 -6.56
C PHE A 18 5.18 -24.92 -8.02
N LYS A 19 4.33 -25.68 -8.71
CA LYS A 19 3.96 -25.40 -10.09
C LYS A 19 3.26 -24.05 -10.25
N ASN A 20 2.29 -23.76 -9.37
CA ASN A 20 1.54 -22.51 -9.38
C ASN A 20 2.42 -21.28 -9.12
N VAL A 21 3.35 -21.36 -8.15
CA VAL A 21 4.27 -20.26 -7.83
C VAL A 21 5.20 -19.99 -9.01
N CYS A 22 5.85 -21.03 -9.54
CA CYS A 22 6.77 -20.89 -10.66
C CYS A 22 6.06 -20.36 -11.93
N GLU A 23 4.83 -20.79 -12.20
CA GLU A 23 4.07 -20.28 -13.36
C GLU A 23 3.74 -18.79 -13.21
N LYS A 24 3.30 -18.35 -12.03
CA LYS A 24 3.03 -16.93 -11.76
C LYS A 24 4.29 -16.08 -11.96
N VAL A 25 5.44 -16.55 -11.45
CA VAL A 25 6.74 -15.88 -11.61
C VAL A 25 7.11 -15.76 -13.09
N MET A 26 7.07 -16.87 -13.83
CA MET A 26 7.42 -16.86 -15.26
C MET A 26 6.51 -15.94 -16.06
N ARG A 27 5.19 -15.94 -15.80
CA ARG A 27 4.22 -15.06 -16.48
C ARG A 27 4.51 -13.58 -16.25
N LYS A 28 4.88 -13.21 -15.03
CA LYS A 28 5.19 -11.81 -14.69
C LYS A 28 6.50 -11.36 -15.32
N ILE A 29 7.51 -12.23 -15.36
CA ILE A 29 8.81 -11.94 -16.00
C ILE A 29 8.66 -11.69 -17.50
N VAL A 30 7.82 -12.46 -18.19
CA VAL A 30 7.65 -12.35 -19.65
C VAL A 30 6.61 -11.31 -20.08
N ASP A 31 5.94 -10.64 -19.14
CA ASP A 31 4.99 -9.59 -19.46
C ASP A 31 5.74 -8.37 -20.02
N MET A 32 5.41 -7.96 -21.25
CA MET A 32 6.07 -6.84 -21.92
C MET A 32 5.83 -5.50 -21.21
N ASN A 33 4.80 -5.42 -20.36
CA ASN A 33 4.51 -4.24 -19.54
C ASN A 33 5.20 -4.30 -18.16
N ASN A 34 5.99 -5.34 -17.88
CA ASN A 34 6.69 -5.44 -16.61
C ASN A 34 7.96 -4.57 -16.63
N GLU A 35 7.89 -3.43 -15.96
CA GLU A 35 9.01 -2.50 -15.80
C GLU A 35 10.06 -2.99 -14.79
N MET A 36 9.77 -4.06 -14.05
CA MET A 36 10.69 -4.59 -13.04
C MET A 36 11.68 -5.60 -13.63
N GLY A 37 12.93 -5.54 -13.17
CA GLY A 37 13.94 -6.55 -13.47
C GLY A 37 13.53 -7.95 -13.02
N VAL A 38 14.12 -8.98 -13.65
CA VAL A 38 13.84 -10.39 -13.33
C VAL A 38 14.05 -10.69 -11.85
N PHE A 39 15.15 -10.17 -11.28
CA PHE A 39 15.51 -10.39 -9.89
C PHE A 39 14.48 -9.76 -8.92
N ASP A 40 14.10 -8.51 -9.15
CA ASP A 40 13.09 -7.80 -8.34
C ASP A 40 11.70 -8.42 -8.49
N THR A 41 11.39 -8.94 -9.68
CA THR A 41 10.15 -9.68 -9.95
C THR A 41 10.08 -10.97 -9.13
N VAL A 42 11.19 -11.73 -9.08
CA VAL A 42 11.29 -12.96 -8.28
C VAL A 42 11.21 -12.64 -6.78
N LEU A 43 12.00 -11.67 -6.29
CA LEU A 43 12.00 -11.27 -4.88
C LEU A 43 10.62 -10.77 -4.43
N SER A 44 10.00 -9.87 -5.20
CA SER A 44 8.67 -9.34 -4.86
C SER A 44 7.61 -10.43 -4.78
N MET A 45 7.67 -11.45 -5.65
CA MET A 45 6.75 -12.59 -5.58
C MET A 45 7.02 -13.51 -4.40
N ILE A 46 8.28 -13.81 -4.10
CA ILE A 46 8.65 -14.64 -2.95
C ILE A 46 8.20 -13.96 -1.66
N GLU A 47 8.54 -12.68 -1.47
CA GLU A 47 8.17 -11.93 -0.28
C GLU A 47 6.66 -11.73 -0.13
N SER A 48 5.95 -11.46 -1.24
CA SER A 48 4.50 -11.31 -1.23
C SER A 48 3.81 -12.63 -0.91
N ASN A 49 4.28 -13.73 -1.50
CA ASN A 49 3.77 -15.07 -1.18
C ASN A 49 4.05 -15.42 0.28
N MET A 50 5.22 -15.12 0.84
CA MET A 50 5.51 -15.38 2.25
C MET A 50 4.56 -14.60 3.18
N LYS A 51 4.42 -13.29 2.99
CA LYS A 51 3.53 -12.44 3.80
C LYS A 51 2.07 -12.91 3.70
N MET A 52 1.58 -13.19 2.49
CA MET A 52 0.21 -13.66 2.27
C MET A 52 -0.02 -15.07 2.80
N ASN A 53 0.95 -15.98 2.67
CA ASN A 53 0.86 -17.33 3.21
C ASN A 53 0.89 -17.32 4.73
N GLU A 54 1.72 -16.49 5.37
CA GLU A 54 1.74 -16.36 6.82
C GLU A 54 0.44 -15.74 7.34
N PHE A 55 -0.13 -14.79 6.61
CA PHE A 55 -1.46 -14.27 6.89
C PHE A 55 -2.54 -15.37 6.76
N ALA A 56 -2.56 -16.11 5.67
CA ALA A 56 -3.51 -17.20 5.42
C ALA A 56 -3.37 -18.32 6.46
N ASN A 57 -2.14 -18.72 6.81
CA ASN A 57 -1.86 -19.69 7.88
C ASN A 57 -2.39 -19.20 9.23
N ARG A 58 -2.25 -17.90 9.53
CA ARG A 58 -2.83 -17.31 10.75
C ARG A 58 -4.36 -17.31 10.72
N MET A 59 -4.98 -17.09 9.56
CA MET A 59 -6.44 -17.19 9.41
C MET A 59 -6.92 -18.64 9.56
N LEU A 60 -6.19 -19.60 8.99
CA LEU A 60 -6.50 -21.03 9.12
C LEU A 60 -6.45 -21.50 10.57
N LYS A 61 -5.49 -21.00 11.37
CA LYS A 61 -5.43 -21.25 12.83
C LYS A 61 -6.65 -20.72 13.59
N ARG A 62 -7.43 -19.82 12.99
CA ARG A 62 -8.69 -19.28 13.53
C ARG A 62 -9.91 -19.91 12.84
N ASP A 63 -9.73 -21.05 12.17
CA ASP A 63 -10.75 -21.75 11.39
C ASP A 63 -11.34 -20.93 10.24
N ILE A 64 -10.57 -19.94 9.75
CA ILE A 64 -10.91 -19.14 8.58
C ILE A 64 -10.07 -19.63 7.41
N LYS A 65 -10.68 -20.42 6.54
CA LYS A 65 -10.04 -20.88 5.30
C LYS A 65 -10.06 -19.76 4.25
N ILE A 66 -8.91 -19.49 3.66
CA ILE A 66 -8.76 -18.65 2.46
C ILE A 66 -8.31 -19.59 1.34
N GLU A 67 -9.08 -19.69 0.26
CA GLU A 67 -8.75 -20.62 -0.82
C GLU A 67 -7.55 -20.13 -1.63
N GLU A 68 -6.75 -21.07 -2.14
CA GLU A 68 -5.59 -20.72 -2.96
C GLU A 68 -6.02 -19.97 -4.23
N GLY A 69 -5.56 -18.73 -4.36
CA GLY A 69 -5.89 -17.88 -5.52
C GLY A 69 -7.17 -17.08 -5.39
N GLU A 70 -7.89 -17.20 -4.28
CA GLU A 70 -9.00 -16.32 -3.94
C GLU A 70 -8.50 -14.89 -3.69
N ARG A 71 -9.23 -13.90 -4.21
CA ARG A 71 -9.00 -12.49 -3.88
C ARG A 71 -9.77 -12.16 -2.61
N PHE A 72 -9.13 -11.47 -1.68
CA PHE A 72 -9.75 -11.02 -0.45
C PHE A 72 -9.29 -9.60 -0.10
N ASP A 73 -10.22 -8.83 0.47
CA ASP A 73 -9.93 -7.50 0.95
C ASP A 73 -9.45 -7.52 2.40
N TYR A 74 -8.46 -6.69 2.70
CA TYR A 74 -7.89 -6.58 4.05
C TYR A 74 -7.47 -5.15 4.38
N TYR A 75 -7.48 -4.83 5.67
CA TYR A 75 -6.89 -3.62 6.24
C TYR A 75 -5.57 -3.91 6.95
N ILE A 76 -4.69 -2.91 6.99
CA ILE A 76 -3.51 -2.89 7.85
C ILE A 76 -3.87 -2.09 9.10
N ILE A 77 -3.78 -2.73 10.27
CA ILE A 77 -4.11 -2.13 11.56
C ILE A 77 -2.85 -1.80 12.37
N LYS A 78 -2.99 -0.85 13.30
CA LYS A 78 -2.01 -0.61 14.35
C LYS A 78 -1.81 -1.90 15.15
N HIS A 79 -0.55 -2.18 15.46
CA HIS A 79 -0.17 -3.36 16.22
C HIS A 79 0.60 -2.93 17.46
N PRO A 80 0.38 -3.55 18.63
CA PRO A 80 1.05 -3.17 19.87
C PRO A 80 2.58 -3.29 19.78
N ASP A 81 3.05 -4.35 19.11
CA ASP A 81 4.46 -4.47 18.74
C ASP A 81 4.79 -3.59 17.51
N ARG A 82 5.70 -2.64 17.70
CA ARG A 82 6.20 -1.73 16.67
C ARG A 82 6.97 -2.45 15.56
N ASN A 83 7.59 -3.58 15.88
CA ASN A 83 8.39 -4.39 14.95
C ASN A 83 7.57 -5.47 14.23
N ALA A 84 6.27 -5.54 14.50
CA ALA A 84 5.39 -6.51 13.89
C ALA A 84 5.43 -6.41 12.36
N LYS A 85 5.53 -7.58 11.74
CA LYS A 85 5.56 -7.71 10.29
C LYS A 85 4.17 -7.47 9.70
N ILE A 86 4.11 -7.09 8.42
CA ILE A 86 2.85 -6.69 7.75
C ILE A 86 1.76 -7.77 7.88
N HIS A 87 2.09 -9.05 7.67
CA HIS A 87 1.13 -10.16 7.77
C HIS A 87 0.49 -10.31 9.16
N GLN A 88 1.14 -9.81 10.23
CA GLN A 88 0.59 -9.76 11.58
C GLN A 88 -0.36 -8.57 11.75
N LYS A 89 -0.14 -7.49 11.00
CA LYS A 89 -0.98 -6.28 10.98
C LYS A 89 -2.18 -6.38 10.05
N MET A 90 -2.22 -7.34 9.13
CA MET A 90 -3.35 -7.52 8.22
C MET A 90 -4.61 -8.00 8.96
N VAL A 91 -5.79 -7.58 8.53
CA VAL A 91 -7.09 -8.08 9.02
C VAL A 91 -8.06 -8.12 7.85
N LEU A 92 -8.79 -9.23 7.66
CA LEU A 92 -9.83 -9.28 6.62
C LEU A 92 -10.90 -8.24 6.91
N VAL A 93 -11.38 -7.54 5.88
CA VAL A 93 -12.39 -6.47 6.03
C VAL A 93 -13.61 -6.95 6.83
N LYS A 94 -14.09 -8.18 6.56
CA LYS A 94 -15.23 -8.80 7.26
C LYS A 94 -15.04 -9.00 8.78
N TYR A 95 -13.80 -8.98 9.28
CA TYR A 95 -13.48 -9.17 10.70
C TYR A 95 -12.89 -7.91 11.34
N PHE A 96 -12.91 -6.79 10.62
CA PHE A 96 -12.47 -5.51 11.18
C PHE A 96 -13.54 -4.99 12.15
N ASP A 97 -13.12 -4.71 13.38
CA ASP A 97 -13.95 -4.14 14.44
C ASP A 97 -13.35 -2.79 14.84
N ASP A 98 -13.97 -1.69 14.42
CA ASP A 98 -13.48 -0.32 14.61
C ASP A 98 -13.47 0.12 16.08
N LYS A 99 -14.16 -0.60 16.97
CA LYS A 99 -14.10 -0.37 18.42
C LYS A 99 -12.85 -0.99 19.05
N LYS A 100 -12.31 -2.05 18.44
CA LYS A 100 -11.17 -2.82 18.97
C LYS A 100 -9.89 -2.63 18.19
N MET A 101 -9.99 -2.23 16.93
CA MET A 101 -8.90 -2.14 15.98
C MET A 101 -8.85 -0.75 15.38
N LYS A 102 -7.64 -0.22 15.19
CA LYS A 102 -7.41 1.05 14.51
C LYS A 102 -6.58 0.80 13.25
N ILE A 103 -6.95 1.43 12.14
CA ILE A 103 -6.17 1.39 10.91
C ILE A 103 -4.82 2.09 11.13
N ASP A 104 -3.74 1.55 10.55
CA ASP A 104 -2.41 2.18 10.53
C ASP A 104 -2.35 3.15 9.34
N MET A 105 -2.82 4.38 9.52
CA MET A 105 -2.89 5.35 8.42
C MET A 105 -1.51 5.75 7.91
N LYS A 106 -0.53 5.74 8.81
CA LYS A 106 0.87 5.96 8.47
C LYS A 106 1.33 4.97 7.41
N TYR A 107 0.92 3.70 7.49
CA TYR A 107 1.24 2.70 6.46
C TYR A 107 0.72 3.11 5.07
N TYR A 108 -0.56 3.52 4.97
CA TYR A 108 -1.20 3.84 3.70
C TYR A 108 -0.69 5.14 3.08
N ILE A 109 -0.43 6.17 3.89
CA ILE A 109 0.01 7.47 3.40
C ILE A 109 1.52 7.50 3.13
N LYS A 110 2.31 6.60 3.75
CA LYS A 110 3.79 6.60 3.65
C LYS A 110 4.32 6.71 2.23
N THR A 111 3.70 6.03 1.27
CA THR A 111 4.12 6.03 -0.14
C THR A 111 3.79 7.33 -0.86
N LEU A 112 2.78 8.07 -0.40
CA LEU A 112 2.36 9.35 -0.97
C LEU A 112 3.18 10.53 -0.45
N ILE A 113 3.86 10.39 0.69
CA ILE A 113 4.61 11.49 1.33
C ILE A 113 5.61 12.14 0.38
N GLY A 114 6.39 11.35 -0.37
CA GLY A 114 7.37 11.89 -1.31
C GLY A 114 6.70 12.73 -2.40
N THR A 115 5.62 12.22 -2.99
CA THR A 115 4.83 12.91 -4.00
C THR A 115 4.22 14.22 -3.47
N LEU A 116 3.62 14.17 -2.27
CA LEU A 116 3.02 15.33 -1.63
C LEU A 116 4.07 16.39 -1.26
N ALA A 117 5.26 15.95 -0.83
CA ALA A 117 6.36 16.84 -0.52
C ALA A 117 6.82 17.63 -1.76
N HIS A 118 6.83 17.02 -2.96
CA HIS A 118 7.15 17.74 -4.21
C HIS A 118 6.18 18.89 -4.48
N PHE A 119 4.91 18.77 -4.07
CA PHE A 119 3.93 19.84 -4.28
C PHE A 119 4.12 21.02 -3.33
N ILE A 120 4.64 20.81 -2.12
CA ILE A 120 4.70 21.85 -1.08
C ILE A 120 6.12 22.35 -0.81
N ASN A 121 7.15 21.68 -1.31
CA ASN A 121 8.54 22.01 -0.96
C ASN A 121 8.96 23.44 -1.33
N HIS A 122 8.25 24.09 -2.26
CA HIS A 122 8.49 25.46 -2.70
C HIS A 122 8.12 26.54 -1.67
N TYR A 123 7.33 26.22 -0.63
CA TYR A 123 7.01 27.18 0.42
C TYR A 123 8.24 27.56 1.25
N ASP A 124 8.37 28.84 1.59
CA ASP A 124 9.53 29.42 2.29
C ASP A 124 9.93 28.68 3.57
N GLN A 125 8.94 28.17 4.33
CA GLN A 125 9.16 27.40 5.56
C GLN A 125 9.98 26.10 5.35
N PHE A 126 10.04 25.59 4.12
CA PHE A 126 10.83 24.39 3.77
C PHE A 126 12.11 24.74 3.00
N GLN A 127 12.21 25.97 2.48
CA GLN A 127 13.37 26.43 1.71
C GLN A 127 14.62 26.56 2.59
N THR A 128 15.79 26.45 1.97
CA THR A 128 17.10 26.64 2.64
C THR A 128 17.98 27.58 1.84
N ASN A 129 18.85 28.31 2.53
CA ASN A 129 19.75 29.30 1.93
C ASN A 129 21.02 28.67 1.34
N ASN A 130 20.96 27.40 0.94
CA ASN A 130 22.09 26.71 0.35
C ASN A 130 22.37 27.27 -1.05
N ILE A 131 23.64 27.63 -1.29
CA ILE A 131 24.11 28.21 -2.55
C ILE A 131 24.04 27.16 -3.66
N ASP A 132 24.33 25.90 -3.34
CA ASP A 132 24.24 24.77 -4.27
C ASP A 132 22.76 24.42 -4.51
N TYR A 133 22.28 24.68 -5.73
CA TYR A 133 20.91 24.42 -6.16
C TYR A 133 20.47 22.98 -5.83
N LYS A 134 21.32 21.99 -6.12
CA LYS A 134 20.96 20.58 -5.94
C LYS A 134 20.79 20.25 -4.47
N LYS A 135 21.73 20.71 -3.63
CA LYS A 135 21.64 20.52 -2.18
C LYS A 135 20.49 21.30 -1.57
N ARG A 136 20.15 22.47 -2.11
CA ARG A 136 18.99 23.25 -1.68
C ARG A 136 17.71 22.47 -1.93
N ASP A 137 17.48 22.04 -3.18
CA ASP A 137 16.30 21.30 -3.59
C ASP A 137 16.12 20.00 -2.79
N GLU A 138 17.17 19.19 -2.67
CA GLU A 138 17.15 17.96 -1.86
C GLU A 138 16.82 18.22 -0.38
N THR A 139 17.33 19.32 0.18
CA THR A 139 17.08 19.69 1.59
C THR A 139 15.65 20.17 1.78
N SER A 140 15.14 20.99 0.87
CA SER A 140 13.77 21.48 0.91
C SER A 140 12.75 20.36 0.74
N GLN A 141 13.04 19.42 -0.15
CA GLN A 141 12.26 18.19 -0.28
C GLN A 141 12.24 17.39 1.03
N LYS A 142 13.40 17.17 1.66
CA LYS A 142 13.48 16.46 2.96
C LYS A 142 12.75 17.19 4.08
N ASN A 143 12.78 18.51 4.12
CA ASN A 143 12.05 19.32 5.10
C ASN A 143 10.53 19.13 4.95
N ALA A 144 10.03 19.22 3.71
CA ALA A 144 8.62 18.98 3.40
C ALA A 144 8.21 17.54 3.73
N GLU A 145 9.02 16.54 3.38
CA GLU A 145 8.75 15.15 3.76
C GLU A 145 8.68 14.96 5.27
N LYS A 146 9.61 15.57 6.02
CA LYS A 146 9.62 15.50 7.49
C LYS A 146 8.34 16.11 8.07
N PHE A 147 7.97 17.31 7.62
CA PHE A 147 6.73 17.97 8.03
C PHE A 147 5.50 17.09 7.80
N LEU A 148 5.38 16.50 6.60
CA LEU A 148 4.26 15.61 6.28
C LEU A 148 4.27 14.33 7.13
N ARG A 149 5.44 13.73 7.41
CA ARG A 149 5.55 12.55 8.29
C ARG A 149 5.07 12.86 9.71
N ASP A 150 5.47 14.01 10.23
CA ASP A 150 5.10 14.47 11.56
C ASP A 150 3.59 14.77 11.62
N TYR A 151 3.06 15.45 10.60
CA TYR A 151 1.63 15.75 10.47
C TYR A 151 0.75 14.49 10.34
N VAL A 152 1.14 13.53 9.50
CA VAL A 152 0.44 12.24 9.37
C VAL A 152 0.45 11.48 10.70
N THR A 153 1.56 11.50 11.44
CA THR A 153 1.64 10.85 12.76
C THR A 153 0.67 11.52 13.74
N MET A 154 0.63 12.86 13.77
CA MET A 154 -0.32 13.60 14.60
C MET A 154 -1.79 13.29 14.26
N ILE A 155 -2.15 13.19 12.98
CA ILE A 155 -3.50 12.82 12.56
C ILE A 155 -3.82 11.37 12.93
N ASP A 156 -2.92 10.43 12.63
CA ASP A 156 -3.09 9.00 12.88
C ASP A 156 -3.29 8.69 14.38
N ASP A 157 -2.72 9.51 15.27
CA ASP A 157 -2.93 9.40 16.71
C ASP A 157 -4.27 9.98 17.18
N ARG A 158 -4.80 10.99 16.46
CA ARG A 158 -6.08 11.64 16.76
C ARG A 158 -7.29 10.99 16.07
N MET A 159 -7.08 10.18 15.04
CA MET A 159 -8.16 9.56 14.28
C MET A 159 -9.02 8.64 15.15
N THR A 160 -10.33 8.81 14.96
CA THR A 160 -11.39 8.03 15.59
C THR A 160 -11.93 6.98 14.64
N SER A 161 -12.75 6.06 15.16
CA SER A 161 -13.47 5.08 14.35
C SER A 161 -14.46 5.71 13.37
N TYR A 162 -14.93 6.93 13.65
CA TYR A 162 -15.82 7.69 12.76
C TYR A 162 -15.09 8.16 11.50
N ASP A 163 -13.88 8.72 11.65
CA ASP A 163 -13.07 9.21 10.55
C ASP A 163 -12.69 8.09 9.55
N ILE A 164 -12.47 6.88 10.08
CA ILE A 164 -12.20 5.69 9.26
C ILE A 164 -13.40 5.34 8.37
N ARG A 165 -14.62 5.46 8.89
CA ARG A 165 -15.85 5.14 8.14
C ARG A 165 -16.05 6.11 6.97
N ASP A 166 -15.83 7.40 7.21
CA ASP A 166 -16.04 8.45 6.21
C ASP A 166 -15.01 8.38 5.06
N PHE A 167 -13.74 8.09 5.37
CA PHE A 167 -12.67 8.06 4.36
C PHE A 167 -12.52 6.71 3.63
N PHE A 168 -12.80 5.58 4.27
CA PHE A 168 -12.48 4.24 3.73
C PHE A 168 -13.68 3.32 3.51
N LEU A 169 -14.81 3.56 4.19
CA LEU A 169 -15.95 2.62 4.20
C LEU A 169 -17.19 3.13 3.46
N ILE A 170 -17.24 4.38 3.02
CA ILE A 170 -18.30 4.86 2.13
C ILE A 170 -18.03 4.29 0.73
N PRO A 171 -18.93 3.46 0.16
CA PRO A 171 -18.82 3.06 -1.23
C PRO A 171 -18.83 4.32 -2.10
N ALA A 172 -17.96 4.36 -3.10
CA ALA A 172 -17.93 5.40 -4.12
C ALA A 172 -19.22 5.38 -4.98
N SER A 173 -20.40 5.59 -4.38
CA SER A 173 -21.49 6.22 -5.09
C SER A 173 -21.03 7.67 -5.30
N THR A 174 -20.50 7.89 -6.49
CA THR A 174 -19.93 9.14 -6.95
C THR A 174 -20.91 10.29 -6.68
N LYS A 175 -20.76 11.00 -5.57
CA LYS A 175 -21.20 12.40 -5.52
C LYS A 175 -20.24 13.13 -6.43
N ARG A 176 -20.61 13.24 -7.71
CA ARG A 176 -20.05 14.26 -8.61
C ARG A 176 -20.20 15.57 -7.86
N ILE A 177 -19.09 16.09 -7.35
CA ILE A 177 -19.03 17.45 -6.86
C ILE A 177 -19.22 18.30 -8.11
N ASN A 178 -20.45 18.75 -8.34
CA ASN A 178 -20.73 19.80 -9.30
C ASN A 178 -20.06 21.06 -8.74
N LEU A 179 -18.82 21.29 -9.14
CA LEU A 179 -18.21 22.62 -9.15
C LEU A 179 -18.99 23.46 -10.17
N LYS A 180 -20.20 23.89 -9.79
CA LYS A 180 -20.84 25.01 -10.45
C LYS A 180 -20.04 26.24 -10.08
N GLN A 181 -19.38 26.76 -11.11
CA GLN A 181 -18.72 28.04 -11.20
C GLN A 181 -19.46 29.11 -10.38
N GLU A 182 -18.81 29.62 -9.33
CA GLU A 182 -19.11 30.95 -8.81
C GLU A 182 -18.63 31.96 -9.86
N ASN A 183 -19.45 32.20 -10.87
CA ASN A 183 -19.36 33.37 -11.72
C ASN A 183 -20.78 33.93 -11.87
N GLY A 184 -21.08 34.97 -11.10
CA GLY A 184 -22.28 35.76 -11.30
C GLY A 184 -22.73 36.53 -10.07
N GLY A 185 -22.48 37.84 -10.05
CA GLY A 185 -23.27 38.78 -9.26
C GLY A 185 -22.50 39.70 -8.31
N ARG A 186 -21.65 40.58 -8.83
CA ARG A 186 -21.52 41.91 -8.21
C ARG A 186 -22.54 42.83 -8.89
N GLU A 187 -23.71 42.94 -8.27
CA GLU A 187 -24.54 44.11 -8.41
C GLU A 187 -23.95 45.22 -7.51
N LYS A 188 -23.54 46.31 -8.14
CA LYS A 188 -23.91 47.71 -7.84
C LYS A 188 -23.24 48.64 -8.83
#